data_AF-A0A955G629-F1
#
_entry.id   AF-A0A955G629-F1
#
_cell.length_a   1.000
_cell.length_b   1.000
_cell.length_c   1.000
_cell.angle_alpha   90.00
_cell.angle_beta   90.00
_cell.angle_gamma   90.00
#
_symmetry.space_group_name_H-M   'P 1'
#
loop_
_entity.id
_entity.type
_entity.pdbx_description
1 polymer ?
#
loop_
_entity_poly.entity_id
_entity_poly.type
_entity_poly.pdbx_seq_one_letter_code
_entity_poly.pdbx_strand_id
1 'polypeptide(L)'
;MTRKTDGFTIIELLIVVVVIAILATITTVAFNGIQSNADKSAVDSFLSQFSKKLELYKASEGIYPNTLAEVGITIGSEYSFEYLPSSSTFCLQMTKSSTTRRVNNTSGAPGSGSCAYVMSAWSAPGPGVTYSSSVGQFELSTASSGIARSPFIPNEGKSFMKISYEGFATQPSPNGSPDSLVYVGSYYYAADKVTPVKNTWGYTGNGDASCRVGMSVWKSCTWTAATGPNVKWVRFRVHSSPTNYTSNNFVKVTNIEPL
;
A
#
# COMPACT_ATOMS: atom_id res chain seq x y z
N MET A 1 71.97 20.97 17.36
CA MET A 1 71.13 20.44 16.25
C MET A 1 69.83 21.22 16.23
N THR A 2 69.69 22.17 15.32
CA THR A 2 68.44 22.93 15.10
C THR A 2 67.52 22.13 14.18
N ARG A 3 66.33 21.78 14.67
CA ARG A 3 65.29 21.11 13.86
C ARG A 3 64.73 22.10 12.85
N LYS A 4 64.76 21.76 11.56
CA LYS A 4 63.92 22.42 10.54
C LYS A 4 62.47 22.03 10.82
N THR A 5 61.62 23.03 11.04
CA THR A 5 60.17 22.88 10.96
C THR A 5 59.78 23.10 9.51
N ASP A 6 59.46 22.00 8.81
CA ASP A 6 58.87 22.08 7.48
C ASP A 6 57.39 22.51 7.63
N GLY A 7 57.01 23.61 6.98
CA GLY A 7 55.64 24.11 6.96
C GLY A 7 54.83 23.45 5.86
N PHE A 8 53.56 23.14 6.14
CA PHE A 8 52.62 22.63 5.14
C PHE A 8 52.35 23.68 4.06
N THR A 9 52.31 23.25 2.80
CA THR A 9 51.93 24.09 1.68
C THR A 9 50.41 24.31 1.67
N ILE A 10 49.98 25.47 1.16
CA ILE A 10 48.55 25.76 0.97
C ILE A 10 47.89 24.72 0.07
N ILE A 11 48.63 24.18 -0.91
CA ILE A 11 48.15 23.16 -1.84
C ILE A 11 47.86 21.84 -1.11
N GLU A 12 48.75 21.42 -0.20
CA GLU A 12 48.53 20.20 0.60
C GLU A 12 47.29 20.32 1.48
N LEU A 13 47.09 21.46 2.13
CA LEU A 13 45.89 21.70 2.93
C LEU A 13 44.61 21.73 2.06
N LEU A 14 44.70 22.33 0.86
CA LEU A 14 43.58 22.44 -0.08
C LEU A 14 43.14 21.07 -0.59
N ILE A 15 44.08 20.18 -0.94
CA ILE A 15 43.75 18.84 -1.40
C ILE A 15 43.06 18.05 -0.28
N VAL A 16 43.53 18.16 0.96
CA VAL A 16 42.93 17.46 2.11
C VAL A 16 41.46 17.86 2.31
N VAL A 17 41.14 19.15 2.29
CA VAL A 17 39.74 19.59 2.47
C VAL A 17 38.84 19.19 1.30
N VAL A 18 39.35 19.22 0.06
CA VAL A 18 38.62 18.74 -1.12
C VAL A 18 38.33 17.25 -1.03
N VAL A 19 39.32 16.45 -0.62
CA VAL A 19 39.15 14.99 -0.43
C VAL A 19 38.13 14.70 0.66
N ILE A 20 38.19 15.39 1.81
CA ILE A 20 37.21 15.23 2.88
C ILE A 20 35.79 15.59 2.41
N ALA A 21 35.63 16.66 1.63
CA ALA A 21 34.33 17.08 1.11
C ALA A 21 33.71 16.03 0.16
N ILE A 22 34.51 15.46 -0.73
CA ILE A 22 34.08 14.39 -1.65
C ILE A 22 33.70 13.13 -0.84
N LEU A 23 34.55 12.70 0.09
CA LEU A 23 34.30 11.53 0.91
C LEU A 23 33.04 11.69 1.77
N ALA A 24 32.86 12.84 2.41
CA ALA A 24 31.68 13.13 3.25
C ALA A 24 30.37 13.08 2.46
N THR A 25 30.39 13.54 1.21
CA THR A 25 29.20 13.51 0.34
C THR A 25 28.82 12.07 -0.02
N ILE A 26 29.81 11.25 -0.42
CA ILE A 26 29.59 9.84 -0.78
C ILE A 26 29.09 9.05 0.43
N THR A 27 29.70 9.24 1.60
CA THR A 27 29.31 8.52 2.83
C THR A 27 27.89 8.88 3.26
N THR A 28 27.46 10.14 3.13
CA THR A 28 26.11 10.57 3.50
C THR A 28 25.03 9.89 2.65
N VAL A 29 25.21 9.81 1.33
CA VAL A 29 24.24 9.15 0.44
C VAL A 29 24.16 7.65 0.71
N ALA A 30 25.31 6.99 0.92
CA ALA A 30 25.36 5.58 1.26
C ALA A 30 24.71 5.29 2.63
N PHE A 31 24.95 6.15 3.62
CA PHE A 31 24.42 6.00 4.97
C PHE A 31 22.89 6.06 5.01
N ASN A 32 22.28 6.97 4.24
CA ASN A 32 20.81 7.07 4.14
C ASN A 32 20.18 5.78 3.58
N GLY A 33 20.82 5.15 2.59
CA GLY A 33 20.37 3.86 2.05
C GLY A 33 20.50 2.72 3.05
N ILE A 34 21.62 2.64 3.77
CA ILE A 34 21.86 1.62 4.81
C ILE A 34 20.84 1.76 5.94
N GLN A 35 20.60 2.98 6.43
CA GLN A 35 19.65 3.24 7.51
C GLN A 35 18.22 2.82 7.11
N SER A 36 17.79 3.15 5.89
CA SER A 36 16.47 2.75 5.38
C SER A 36 16.32 1.22 5.29
N ASN A 37 17.35 0.51 4.83
CA ASN A 37 17.35 -0.96 4.77
C ASN A 37 17.36 -1.59 6.16
N ALA A 38 18.10 -1.02 7.11
CA ALA A 38 18.11 -1.46 8.50
C ALA A 38 16.73 -1.26 9.15
N ASP A 39 16.11 -0.09 8.96
CA ASP A 39 14.77 0.20 9.46
C ASP A 39 13.73 -0.74 8.86
N LYS A 40 13.79 -1.00 7.53
CA LYS A 40 12.93 -1.97 6.86
C LYS A 40 13.06 -3.37 7.47
N SER A 41 14.29 -3.84 7.65
CA SER A 41 14.57 -5.19 8.18
C SER A 41 14.08 -5.33 9.62
N ALA A 42 14.25 -4.29 10.44
CA ALA A 42 13.74 -4.25 11.80
C ALA A 42 12.22 -4.31 11.83
N VAL A 43 11.53 -3.47 11.04
CA VAL A 43 10.07 -3.44 10.99
C VAL A 43 9.52 -4.78 10.49
N ASP A 44 10.11 -5.36 9.43
CA ASP A 44 9.68 -6.66 8.90
C ASP A 44 9.78 -7.77 9.95
N SER A 45 10.88 -7.81 10.70
CA SER A 45 11.04 -8.79 11.78
C SER A 45 9.96 -8.64 12.86
N PHE A 46 9.65 -7.42 13.29
CA PHE A 46 8.58 -7.17 14.27
C PHE A 46 7.20 -7.57 13.74
N LEU A 47 6.86 -7.16 12.51
CA LEU A 47 5.59 -7.51 11.90
C LEU A 47 5.43 -9.03 11.75
N SER A 48 6.46 -9.76 11.34
CA SER A 48 6.41 -11.22 11.27
C SER A 48 6.17 -11.87 12.64
N GLN A 49 6.79 -11.35 13.70
CA GLN A 49 6.59 -11.85 15.06
C GLN A 49 5.17 -11.56 15.57
N PHE A 50 4.68 -10.34 15.35
CA PHE A 50 3.36 -9.91 15.77
C PHE A 50 2.25 -10.61 14.98
N SER A 51 2.41 -10.77 13.67
CA SER A 51 1.50 -11.57 12.83
C SER A 51 1.28 -12.97 13.41
N LYS A 52 2.35 -13.67 13.77
CA LYS A 52 2.26 -15.01 14.39
C LYS A 52 1.46 -15.00 15.70
N LYS A 53 1.67 -14.00 16.56
CA LYS A 53 0.88 -13.86 17.80
C LYS A 53 -0.61 -13.65 17.52
N LEU A 54 -0.93 -12.83 16.52
CA LEU A 54 -2.31 -12.57 16.11
C LEU A 54 -2.98 -13.85 15.55
N GLU A 55 -2.25 -14.62 14.74
CA GLU A 55 -2.75 -15.91 14.24
C GLU A 55 -2.96 -16.94 15.35
N LEU A 56 -2.05 -17.00 16.34
CA LEU A 56 -2.21 -17.89 17.50
C LEU A 56 -3.45 -17.54 18.32
N TYR A 57 -3.70 -16.24 18.55
CA TYR A 57 -4.90 -15.79 19.25
C TYR A 57 -6.17 -16.11 18.47
N LYS A 58 -6.16 -15.90 17.15
CA LYS A 58 -7.27 -16.28 16.27
C LYS A 58 -7.54 -17.78 16.30
N ALA A 59 -6.50 -18.61 16.41
CA ALA A 59 -6.63 -20.05 16.51
C ALA A 59 -7.26 -20.49 17.85
N SER A 60 -7.04 -19.77 18.95
CA SER A 60 -7.63 -20.07 20.26
C SER A 60 -9.03 -19.49 20.45
N GLU A 61 -9.22 -18.21 20.12
CA GLU A 61 -10.46 -17.46 20.42
C GLU A 61 -11.44 -17.45 19.24
N GLY A 62 -11.02 -17.91 18.06
CA GLY A 62 -11.86 -17.89 16.87
C GLY A 62 -12.10 -16.48 16.30
N ILE A 63 -11.47 -15.43 16.82
CA ILE A 63 -11.45 -14.06 16.29
C ILE A 63 -10.06 -13.42 16.46
N TYR A 64 -9.70 -12.43 15.64
CA TYR A 64 -8.50 -11.62 15.93
C TYR A 64 -8.78 -10.69 17.12
N PRO A 65 -7.75 -10.36 17.93
CA PRO A 65 -7.94 -9.48 19.08
C PRO A 65 -8.36 -8.08 18.61
N ASN A 66 -9.14 -7.36 19.42
CA ASN A 66 -9.57 -6.01 19.05
C ASN A 66 -8.42 -5.00 19.19
N THR A 67 -7.46 -5.31 20.06
CA THR A 67 -6.28 -4.50 20.33
C THR A 67 -5.02 -5.35 20.41
N LEU A 68 -3.86 -4.75 20.10
CA LEU A 68 -2.57 -5.42 20.25
C LEU A 68 -2.22 -5.73 21.71
N ALA A 69 -2.81 -5.00 22.66
CA ALA A 69 -2.58 -5.19 24.08
C ALA A 69 -3.15 -6.53 24.59
N GLU A 70 -4.27 -7.01 24.03
CA GLU A 70 -4.89 -8.30 24.37
C GLU A 70 -3.95 -9.50 24.14
N VAL A 71 -2.98 -9.36 23.23
CA VAL A 71 -1.97 -10.37 22.92
C VAL A 71 -0.57 -10.00 23.43
N GLY A 72 -0.49 -9.03 24.35
CA GLY A 72 0.77 -8.59 24.96
C GLY A 72 1.78 -8.06 23.95
N ILE A 73 1.32 -7.42 22.88
CA ILE A 73 2.18 -6.72 21.93
C ILE A 73 2.31 -5.27 22.40
N THR A 74 3.55 -4.86 22.68
CA THR A 74 3.91 -3.47 22.99
C THR A 74 4.84 -2.98 21.89
N ILE A 75 4.58 -1.77 21.38
CA ILE A 75 5.34 -1.16 20.29
C ILE A 75 6.14 0.00 20.87
N GLY A 76 7.45 0.03 20.58
CA GLY A 76 8.35 1.08 21.04
C GLY A 76 7.95 2.45 20.47
N SER A 77 8.25 3.53 21.22
CA SER A 77 7.91 4.91 20.86
C SER A 77 8.57 5.41 19.57
N GLU A 78 9.62 4.74 19.11
CA GLU A 78 10.30 5.00 17.85
C GLU A 78 9.51 4.54 16.62
N TYR A 79 8.41 3.80 16.83
CA TYR A 79 7.50 3.34 15.80
C TYR A 79 6.16 4.06 15.92
N SER A 80 5.56 4.38 14.77
CA SER A 80 4.11 4.57 14.68
C SER A 80 3.48 3.31 14.10
N PHE A 81 2.24 3.02 14.46
CA PHE A 81 1.55 1.82 14.01
C PHE A 81 0.06 2.08 13.79
N GLU A 82 -0.56 1.22 12.99
CA GLU A 82 -2.01 1.15 12.86
C GLU A 82 -2.40 -0.33 12.80
N TYR A 83 -3.43 -0.69 13.56
CA TYR A 83 -3.97 -2.03 13.62
C TYR A 83 -5.44 -2.00 13.27
N LEU A 84 -5.81 -2.74 12.22
CA LEU A 84 -7.17 -2.85 11.70
C LEU A 84 -7.63 -4.32 11.79
N PRO A 85 -8.21 -4.74 12.93
CA PRO A 85 -8.76 -6.07 13.09
C PRO A 85 -10.18 -6.19 12.52
N SER A 86 -10.55 -7.43 12.19
CA SER A 86 -11.93 -7.90 12.04
C SER A 86 -12.04 -9.31 12.66
N SER A 87 -13.24 -9.90 12.67
CA SER A 87 -13.41 -11.26 13.18
C SER A 87 -12.60 -12.29 12.39
N SER A 88 -12.33 -12.08 11.10
CA SER A 88 -11.70 -13.07 10.21
C SER A 88 -10.45 -12.57 9.48
N THR A 89 -10.10 -11.29 9.59
CA THR A 89 -8.92 -10.69 8.97
C THR A 89 -8.25 -9.69 9.91
N PHE A 90 -6.99 -9.37 9.63
CA PHE A 90 -6.35 -8.22 10.24
C PHE A 90 -5.39 -7.57 9.25
N CYS A 91 -5.07 -6.30 9.50
CA CYS A 91 -3.84 -5.71 9.02
C CYS A 91 -3.14 -4.96 10.14
N LEU A 92 -1.84 -5.17 10.25
CA LEU A 92 -0.96 -4.41 11.13
C LEU A 92 0.09 -3.71 10.27
N GLN A 93 0.18 -2.38 10.37
CA GLN A 93 1.28 -1.62 9.79
C GLN A 93 2.13 -1.00 10.89
N MET A 94 3.40 -0.84 10.58
CA MET A 94 4.37 -0.16 11.41
C MET A 94 5.23 0.73 10.53
N THR A 95 5.54 1.91 11.06
CA THR A 95 6.37 2.91 10.39
C THR A 95 7.50 3.32 11.33
N LYS A 96 8.72 3.22 10.83
CA LYS A 96 9.92 3.76 11.49
C LYS A 96 10.58 4.75 10.54
N SER A 97 10.86 5.95 11.02
CA SER A 97 11.37 7.04 10.17
C SER A 97 10.42 7.28 8.98
N SER A 98 10.89 7.12 7.73
CA SER A 98 10.07 7.17 6.51
C SER A 98 9.67 5.80 5.96
N THR A 99 10.02 4.71 6.64
CA THR A 99 9.82 3.34 6.16
C THR A 99 8.55 2.76 6.76
N THR A 100 7.52 2.58 5.93
CA THR A 100 6.26 1.93 6.32
C THR A 100 6.23 0.51 5.76
N ARG A 101 5.84 -0.43 6.62
CA ARG A 101 5.63 -1.83 6.24
C ARG A 101 4.34 -2.32 6.88
N ARG A 102 3.73 -3.34 6.30
CA ARG A 102 2.52 -3.95 6.84
C ARG A 102 2.54 -5.46 6.73
N VAL A 103 1.73 -6.12 7.53
CA VAL A 103 1.47 -7.57 7.46
C VAL A 103 -0.01 -7.81 7.69
N ASN A 104 -0.50 -8.93 7.15
CA ASN A 104 -1.87 -9.36 7.29
C ASN A 104 -1.99 -10.87 7.15
N ASN A 105 -3.17 -11.38 7.47
CA ASN A 105 -3.44 -12.81 7.46
C ASN A 105 -3.55 -13.44 6.06
N THR A 106 -3.64 -12.64 4.99
CA THR A 106 -3.74 -13.15 3.62
C THR A 106 -2.36 -13.32 2.99
N SER A 107 -1.43 -12.38 3.20
CA SER A 107 -0.06 -12.48 2.68
C SER A 107 0.87 -13.25 3.62
N GLY A 108 0.63 -13.24 4.94
CA GLY A 108 1.45 -13.90 5.96
C GLY A 108 2.88 -13.33 6.12
N ALA A 109 3.35 -12.54 5.16
CA ALA A 109 4.66 -11.92 5.13
C ALA A 109 4.57 -10.38 5.11
N PRO A 110 5.54 -9.67 5.73
CA PRO A 110 5.63 -8.22 5.67
C PRO A 110 5.84 -7.69 4.24
N GLY A 111 5.01 -6.74 3.84
CA GLY A 111 5.02 -6.07 2.54
C GLY A 111 5.11 -4.55 2.65
N SER A 112 5.29 -3.88 1.51
CA SER A 112 5.18 -2.42 1.43
C SER A 112 3.71 -1.97 1.41
N GLY A 113 3.50 -0.69 1.68
CA GLY A 113 2.17 -0.06 1.69
C GLY A 113 1.51 -0.05 3.06
N SER A 114 0.29 0.49 3.09
CA SER A 114 -0.48 0.75 4.29
C SER A 114 -1.64 -0.24 4.46
N CYS A 115 -2.13 -0.40 5.68
CA CYS A 115 -3.31 -1.21 5.99
C CYS A 115 -4.61 -0.76 5.32
N ALA A 116 -4.56 0.29 4.50
CA ALA A 116 -5.65 0.81 3.68
C ALA A 116 -6.31 -0.18 2.68
N TYR A 117 -5.74 -1.36 2.40
CA TYR A 117 -6.44 -2.36 1.57
C TYR A 117 -7.45 -3.19 2.39
N VAL A 118 -7.51 -3.04 3.72
CA VAL A 118 -8.57 -3.63 4.54
C VAL A 118 -9.92 -3.08 4.05
N MET A 119 -10.73 -3.97 3.47
CA MET A 119 -11.92 -3.57 2.75
C MET A 119 -12.97 -2.88 3.63
N SER A 120 -13.02 -3.18 4.93
CA SER A 120 -13.90 -2.48 5.87
C SER A 120 -13.56 -1.01 6.07
N ALA A 121 -12.34 -0.58 5.76
CA ALA A 121 -11.93 0.81 5.82
C ALA A 121 -12.35 1.62 4.57
N TRP A 122 -12.89 0.97 3.54
CA TRP A 122 -13.31 1.65 2.33
C TRP A 122 -14.70 2.26 2.49
N SER A 123 -14.88 3.46 1.95
CA SER A 123 -16.19 4.11 1.89
C SER A 123 -16.90 3.70 0.59
N ALA A 124 -18.11 3.17 0.67
CA ALA A 124 -18.97 2.89 -0.49
C ALA A 124 -20.26 3.72 -0.43
N PRO A 125 -20.21 5.02 -0.78
CA PRO A 125 -21.40 5.86 -0.75
C PRO A 125 -22.36 5.55 -1.90
N GLY A 126 -23.65 5.50 -1.60
CA GLY A 126 -24.73 5.38 -2.58
C GLY A 126 -25.08 3.94 -3.00
N PRO A 127 -26.02 3.76 -3.94
CA PRO A 127 -26.70 2.47 -4.16
C PRO A 127 -26.01 1.47 -5.12
N GLY A 128 -24.80 1.75 -5.60
CA GLY A 128 -24.16 0.90 -6.63
C GLY A 128 -23.12 -0.10 -6.13
N VAL A 129 -22.58 0.09 -4.92
CA VAL A 129 -21.58 -0.80 -4.32
C VAL A 129 -21.89 -0.94 -2.84
N THR A 130 -21.98 -2.18 -2.35
CA THR A 130 -22.16 -2.49 -0.93
C THR A 130 -20.95 -3.27 -0.43
N TYR A 131 -20.51 -3.01 0.81
CA TYR A 131 -19.51 -3.84 1.46
C TYR A 131 -20.19 -4.87 2.37
N SER A 132 -19.89 -6.14 2.17
CA SER A 132 -20.37 -7.24 3.01
C SER A 132 -19.29 -7.63 4.02
N SER A 133 -19.50 -7.28 5.29
CA SER A 133 -18.51 -7.51 6.36
C SER A 133 -18.40 -8.97 6.79
N SER A 134 -19.43 -9.80 6.56
CA SER A 134 -19.42 -11.22 6.90
C SER A 134 -18.48 -12.05 6.01
N VAL A 135 -18.36 -11.66 4.74
CA VAL A 135 -17.50 -12.34 3.73
C VAL A 135 -16.28 -11.51 3.33
N GLY A 136 -16.26 -10.21 3.66
CA GLY A 136 -15.14 -9.31 3.39
C GLY A 136 -14.96 -8.99 1.90
N GLN A 137 -16.04 -8.64 1.20
CA GLN A 137 -16.02 -8.30 -0.23
C GLN A 137 -16.98 -7.16 -0.58
N PHE A 138 -16.77 -6.53 -1.73
CA PHE A 138 -17.74 -5.61 -2.34
C PHE A 138 -18.71 -6.38 -3.22
N GLU A 139 -19.96 -5.98 -3.17
CA GLU A 139 -21.03 -6.47 -4.04
C GLU A 139 -21.49 -5.33 -4.94
N LEU A 140 -21.36 -5.52 -6.25
CA LEU A 140 -21.68 -4.51 -7.26
C LEU A 140 -23.13 -4.69 -7.72
N SER A 141 -23.84 -3.57 -7.85
CA SER A 141 -25.23 -3.55 -8.30
C SER A 141 -25.35 -3.73 -9.81
N THR A 142 -26.32 -4.53 -10.25
CA THR A 142 -26.72 -4.64 -11.67
C THR A 142 -27.62 -3.50 -12.12
N ALA A 143 -28.15 -2.70 -11.19
CA ALA A 143 -29.17 -1.68 -11.48
C ALA A 143 -28.66 -0.24 -11.31
N SER A 144 -27.57 -0.03 -10.57
CA SER A 144 -27.11 1.32 -10.23
C SER A 144 -25.59 1.42 -10.27
N SER A 145 -25.11 2.52 -10.85
CA SER A 145 -23.70 2.89 -10.78
C SER A 145 -23.31 3.30 -9.36
N GLY A 146 -22.06 3.03 -8.99
CA GLY A 146 -21.55 3.39 -7.67
C GLY A 146 -20.06 3.19 -7.56
N ILE A 147 -19.50 3.59 -6.42
CA ILE A 147 -18.06 3.51 -6.18
C ILE A 147 -17.77 3.14 -4.72
N ALA A 148 -16.91 2.16 -4.53
CA ALA A 148 -16.16 2.02 -3.29
C ALA A 148 -14.83 2.75 -3.44
N ARG A 149 -14.41 3.46 -2.39
CA ARG A 149 -13.17 4.25 -2.36
C ARG A 149 -12.30 3.79 -1.21
N SER A 150 -11.03 3.50 -1.49
CA SER A 150 -10.05 3.20 -0.46
C SER A 150 -9.84 4.38 0.48
N PRO A 151 -9.25 4.18 1.66
CA PRO A 151 -8.51 5.24 2.35
C PRO A 151 -7.41 5.82 1.45
N PHE A 152 -6.82 6.94 1.86
CA PHE A 152 -5.64 7.48 1.17
C PHE A 152 -4.43 6.59 1.48
N ILE A 153 -3.75 6.16 0.42
CA ILE A 153 -2.62 5.24 0.47
C ILE A 153 -1.36 6.03 0.12
N PRO A 154 -0.30 5.99 0.94
CA PRO A 154 0.92 6.71 0.63
C PRO A 154 1.58 6.10 -0.62
N ASN A 155 2.01 6.96 -1.56
CA ASN A 155 2.76 6.53 -2.75
C ASN A 155 4.24 6.23 -2.40
N GLU A 156 4.74 6.69 -1.25
CA GLU A 156 6.12 6.45 -0.78
C GLU A 156 7.21 6.87 -1.82
N GLY A 157 6.91 7.86 -2.65
CA GLY A 157 7.82 8.32 -3.71
C GLY A 157 8.03 7.33 -4.85
N LYS A 158 7.20 6.29 -4.94
CA LYS A 158 7.27 5.27 -5.99
C LYS A 158 6.70 5.77 -7.32
N SER A 159 7.11 5.10 -8.39
CA SER A 159 6.69 5.43 -9.76
C SER A 159 5.40 4.71 -10.16
N PHE A 160 5.02 3.69 -9.40
CA PHE A 160 3.79 2.93 -9.64
C PHE A 160 3.13 2.53 -8.33
N MET A 161 1.81 2.34 -8.42
CA MET A 161 1.00 1.71 -7.38
C MET A 161 0.32 0.48 -7.97
N LYS A 162 0.40 -0.64 -7.28
CA LYS A 162 -0.24 -1.89 -7.67
C LYS A 162 -1.43 -2.19 -6.78
N ILE A 163 -2.56 -2.55 -7.39
CA ILE A 163 -3.72 -3.13 -6.71
C ILE A 163 -3.87 -4.57 -7.18
N SER A 164 -4.01 -5.50 -6.23
CA SER A 164 -4.36 -6.89 -6.46
C SER A 164 -5.71 -7.17 -5.83
N TYR A 165 -6.54 -7.92 -6.55
CA TYR A 165 -7.90 -8.24 -6.14
C TYR A 165 -8.36 -9.53 -6.80
N GLU A 166 -9.42 -10.11 -6.27
CA GLU A 166 -10.13 -11.23 -6.86
C GLU A 166 -11.52 -10.76 -7.27
N GLY A 167 -12.02 -11.26 -8.39
CA GLY A 167 -13.37 -10.97 -8.82
C GLY A 167 -14.12 -12.23 -9.24
N PHE A 168 -15.44 -12.17 -9.11
CA PHE A 168 -16.38 -13.23 -9.47
C PHE A 168 -17.65 -12.57 -9.99
N ALA A 169 -18.32 -13.18 -10.96
CA ALA A 169 -19.65 -12.75 -11.41
C ALA A 169 -20.46 -13.97 -11.88
N THR A 170 -21.79 -13.86 -11.91
CA THR A 170 -22.65 -14.89 -12.53
C THR A 170 -23.43 -14.37 -13.72
N GLN A 171 -23.25 -13.09 -14.07
CA GLN A 171 -23.83 -12.47 -15.25
C GLN A 171 -22.73 -11.76 -16.05
N PRO A 172 -22.76 -11.81 -17.39
CA PRO A 172 -21.84 -11.04 -18.20
C PRO A 172 -22.10 -9.54 -18.03
N SER A 173 -21.05 -8.74 -18.22
CA SER A 173 -21.19 -7.28 -18.32
C SER A 173 -21.39 -6.86 -19.77
N PRO A 174 -21.99 -5.68 -20.04
CA PRO A 174 -22.30 -5.24 -21.40
C PRO A 174 -21.11 -5.28 -22.38
N ASN A 175 -19.94 -4.78 -21.95
CA ASN A 175 -18.72 -4.76 -22.79
C ASN A 175 -17.76 -5.93 -22.49
N GLY A 176 -18.15 -6.85 -21.59
CA GLY A 176 -17.32 -7.97 -21.16
C GLY A 176 -17.70 -9.33 -21.73
N SER A 177 -18.86 -9.47 -22.38
CA SER A 177 -19.39 -10.75 -22.85
C SER A 177 -18.34 -11.61 -23.58
N PRO A 178 -18.21 -12.92 -23.25
CA PRO A 178 -19.07 -13.71 -22.36
C PRO A 178 -18.80 -13.52 -20.85
N ASP A 179 -17.82 -12.69 -20.48
CA ASP A 179 -17.39 -12.46 -19.11
C ASP A 179 -18.04 -11.21 -18.48
N SER A 180 -17.79 -11.01 -17.19
CA SER A 180 -17.94 -9.70 -16.57
C SER A 180 -16.57 -9.05 -16.40
N LEU A 181 -16.48 -7.73 -16.49
CA LEU A 181 -15.24 -7.02 -16.18
C LEU A 181 -15.29 -6.50 -14.74
N VAL A 182 -14.12 -6.25 -14.16
CA VAL A 182 -14.00 -5.47 -12.94
C VAL A 182 -13.34 -4.15 -13.29
N TYR A 183 -14.02 -3.04 -13.00
CA TYR A 183 -13.50 -1.70 -13.26
C TYR A 183 -12.90 -1.10 -11.99
N VAL A 184 -11.57 -0.95 -11.99
CA VAL A 184 -10.81 -0.27 -10.94
C VAL A 184 -10.25 1.05 -11.44
N GLY A 185 -10.03 2.00 -10.53
CA GLY A 185 -9.38 3.27 -10.87
C GLY A 185 -8.45 3.75 -9.78
N SER A 186 -7.42 4.50 -10.17
CA SER A 186 -6.47 5.18 -9.29
C SER A 186 -6.66 6.69 -9.40
N TYR A 187 -6.56 7.40 -8.28
CA TYR A 187 -6.73 8.85 -8.23
C TYR A 187 -5.63 9.46 -7.36
N TYR A 188 -5.03 10.55 -7.81
CA TYR A 188 -3.76 11.05 -7.29
C TYR A 188 -3.90 12.39 -6.59
N TYR A 189 -3.24 12.51 -5.43
CA TYR A 189 -3.37 13.67 -4.56
C TYR A 189 -2.02 14.16 -4.02
N ALA A 190 -1.95 15.46 -3.78
CA ALA A 190 -0.85 16.13 -3.07
C ALA A 190 -0.84 15.76 -1.58
N ALA A 191 0.14 16.27 -0.84
CA ALA A 191 0.34 15.96 0.58
C ALA A 191 -0.89 16.24 1.48
N ASP A 192 -1.72 17.23 1.09
CA ASP A 192 -2.94 17.64 1.78
C ASP A 192 -4.11 16.65 1.67
N LYS A 193 -4.00 15.61 0.83
CA LYS A 193 -5.07 14.63 0.52
C LYS A 193 -6.33 15.27 -0.10
N VAL A 194 -6.24 16.50 -0.59
CA VAL A 194 -7.36 17.24 -1.20
C VAL A 194 -7.03 17.63 -2.63
N THR A 195 -5.87 18.24 -2.85
CA THR A 195 -5.48 18.77 -4.16
C THR A 195 -5.15 17.63 -5.12
N PRO A 196 -5.89 17.47 -6.24
CA PRO A 196 -5.55 16.49 -7.27
C PRO A 196 -4.24 16.86 -7.95
N VAL A 197 -3.40 15.86 -8.21
CA VAL A 197 -2.11 16.05 -8.90
C VAL A 197 -2.00 15.10 -10.08
N LYS A 198 -1.16 15.45 -11.04
CA LYS A 198 -0.94 14.62 -12.23
C LYS A 198 0.16 13.59 -11.98
N ASN A 199 -0.02 12.38 -12.52
CA ASN A 199 1.05 11.41 -12.65
C ASN A 199 2.05 11.82 -13.74
N THR A 200 3.06 10.98 -13.98
CA THR A 200 4.11 11.23 -14.98
C THR A 200 3.58 11.39 -16.41
N TRP A 201 2.37 10.91 -16.69
CA TRP A 201 1.72 11.00 -18.01
C TRP A 201 0.68 12.12 -18.09
N GLY A 202 0.57 12.99 -17.07
CA GLY A 202 -0.32 14.14 -17.11
C GLY A 202 -1.77 13.88 -16.67
N TYR A 203 -2.09 12.70 -16.14
CA TYR A 203 -3.43 12.33 -15.70
C TYR A 203 -3.59 12.45 -14.17
N THR A 204 -4.75 12.93 -13.70
CA THR A 204 -5.11 12.98 -12.27
C THR A 204 -5.64 11.66 -11.73
N GLY A 205 -5.84 10.69 -12.61
CA GLY A 205 -6.24 9.33 -12.30
C GLY A 205 -6.24 8.46 -13.54
N ASN A 206 -6.20 7.16 -13.35
CA ASN A 206 -6.30 6.18 -14.43
C ASN A 206 -7.40 5.17 -14.11
N GLY A 207 -7.92 4.49 -15.12
CA GLY A 207 -8.91 3.42 -14.96
C GLY A 207 -8.48 2.16 -15.70
N ASP A 208 -8.85 1.01 -15.17
CA ASP A 208 -8.59 -0.30 -15.78
C ASP A 208 -9.82 -1.22 -15.64
N ALA A 209 -10.28 -1.74 -16.78
CA ALA A 209 -11.35 -2.72 -16.87
C ALA A 209 -10.88 -3.98 -17.65
N SER A 210 -9.57 -4.26 -17.66
CA SER A 210 -9.01 -5.38 -18.42
C SER A 210 -9.21 -6.75 -17.75
N CYS A 211 -9.45 -6.77 -16.44
CA CYS A 211 -9.76 -7.97 -15.69
C CYS A 211 -11.11 -8.56 -16.09
N ARG A 212 -11.07 -9.61 -16.93
CA ARG A 212 -12.22 -10.47 -17.27
C ARG A 212 -12.40 -11.54 -16.20
N VAL A 213 -13.49 -11.45 -15.45
CA VAL A 213 -13.90 -12.48 -14.49
C VAL A 213 -14.87 -13.42 -15.19
N GLY A 214 -14.46 -14.68 -15.33
CA GLY A 214 -15.30 -15.72 -15.90
C GLY A 214 -16.56 -15.94 -15.06
N MET A 215 -17.56 -16.58 -15.66
CA MET A 215 -18.81 -16.86 -14.97
C MET A 215 -18.61 -17.94 -13.90
N SER A 216 -19.10 -17.66 -12.69
CA SER A 216 -19.12 -18.59 -11.57
C SER A 216 -17.74 -19.12 -11.13
N VAL A 217 -16.66 -18.40 -11.43
CA VAL A 217 -15.29 -18.76 -11.04
C VAL A 217 -14.56 -17.53 -10.51
N TRP A 218 -13.92 -17.67 -9.35
CA TRP A 218 -13.06 -16.63 -8.81
C TRP A 218 -11.80 -16.47 -9.66
N LYS A 219 -11.48 -15.22 -10.00
CA LYS A 219 -10.31 -14.88 -10.80
C LYS A 219 -9.46 -13.83 -10.09
N SER A 220 -8.20 -14.13 -9.87
CA SER A 220 -7.22 -13.15 -9.39
C SER A 220 -6.81 -12.20 -10.51
N CYS A 221 -6.77 -10.92 -10.18
CA CYS A 221 -6.45 -9.82 -11.07
C CYS A 221 -5.46 -8.87 -10.39
N THR A 222 -4.70 -8.15 -11.20
CA THR A 222 -3.75 -7.17 -10.72
C THR A 222 -3.62 -6.07 -11.75
N TRP A 223 -3.60 -4.84 -11.28
CA TRP A 223 -3.38 -3.67 -12.11
C TRP A 223 -2.32 -2.76 -11.48
N THR A 224 -1.44 -2.24 -12.33
CA THR A 224 -0.38 -1.32 -11.94
C THR A 224 -0.65 0.04 -12.57
N ALA A 225 -0.88 1.04 -11.73
CA ALA A 225 -1.13 2.41 -12.13
C ALA A 225 0.14 3.25 -12.01
N ALA A 226 0.55 3.91 -13.09
CA ALA A 226 1.67 4.84 -13.04
C ALA A 226 1.35 6.07 -12.20
N THR A 227 2.28 6.41 -11.31
CA THR A 227 2.23 7.60 -10.45
C THR A 227 3.31 8.59 -10.91
N GLY A 228 3.87 9.37 -10.00
CA GLY A 228 4.90 10.35 -10.31
C GLY A 228 5.37 11.11 -9.07
N PRO A 229 6.42 11.93 -9.21
CA PRO A 229 7.07 12.60 -8.07
C PRO A 229 6.14 13.54 -7.28
N ASN A 230 5.12 14.07 -7.96
CA ASN A 230 4.10 14.95 -7.39
C ASN A 230 3.00 14.19 -6.63
N VAL A 231 2.85 12.89 -6.88
CA VAL A 231 1.84 12.04 -6.24
C VAL A 231 2.33 11.66 -4.85
N LYS A 232 1.67 12.20 -3.81
CA LYS A 232 1.96 11.84 -2.41
C LYS A 232 1.00 10.78 -1.90
N TRP A 233 -0.27 10.88 -2.29
CA TRP A 233 -1.31 9.93 -1.90
C TRP A 233 -2.06 9.42 -3.12
N VAL A 234 -2.46 8.16 -3.06
CA VAL A 234 -3.31 7.50 -4.06
C VAL A 234 -4.56 7.00 -3.39
N ARG A 235 -5.70 7.16 -4.07
CA ARG A 235 -6.98 6.58 -3.67
C ARG A 235 -7.46 5.66 -4.78
N PHE A 236 -7.59 4.37 -4.47
CA PHE A 236 -8.17 3.42 -5.40
C PHE A 236 -9.70 3.44 -5.31
N ARG A 237 -10.35 3.12 -6.42
CA ARG A 237 -11.79 2.97 -6.50
C ARG A 237 -12.15 1.66 -7.19
N VAL A 238 -13.17 1.00 -6.68
CA VAL A 238 -13.88 -0.08 -7.38
C VAL A 238 -15.20 0.52 -7.85
N HIS A 239 -15.47 0.41 -9.14
CA HIS A 239 -16.65 1.02 -9.76
C HIS A 239 -17.69 -0.05 -10.06
N SER A 240 -18.94 0.18 -9.65
CA SER A 240 -20.10 -0.42 -10.30
C SER A 240 -20.49 0.44 -11.49
N SER A 241 -20.47 -0.15 -12.68
CA SER A 241 -20.83 0.43 -13.96
C SER A 241 -21.66 -0.58 -14.76
N PRO A 242 -22.92 -0.82 -14.36
CA PRO A 242 -23.76 -1.89 -14.92
C PRO A 242 -24.11 -1.69 -16.39
N THR A 243 -23.95 -0.46 -16.92
CA THR A 243 -24.19 -0.15 -18.34
C THR A 243 -22.95 -0.35 -19.22
N ASN A 244 -21.78 -0.60 -18.64
CA ASN A 244 -20.53 -0.67 -19.42
C ASN A 244 -19.69 -1.90 -19.04
N TYR A 245 -19.17 -1.93 -17.81
CA TYR A 245 -18.03 -2.79 -17.46
C TYR A 245 -18.37 -3.86 -16.45
N THR A 246 -19.35 -3.64 -15.58
CA THR A 246 -19.64 -4.58 -14.49
C THR A 246 -21.06 -5.11 -14.59
N SER A 247 -21.36 -6.11 -13.79
CA SER A 247 -22.67 -6.72 -13.60
C SER A 247 -22.87 -6.94 -12.09
N ASN A 248 -23.22 -8.16 -11.67
CA ASN A 248 -23.34 -8.55 -10.27
C ASN A 248 -22.00 -9.00 -9.66
N ASN A 249 -20.91 -8.29 -9.98
CA ASN A 249 -19.59 -8.73 -9.55
C ASN A 249 -19.47 -8.72 -8.02
N PHE A 250 -18.81 -9.74 -7.49
CA PHE A 250 -18.16 -9.69 -6.20
C PHE A 250 -16.69 -9.34 -6.41
N VAL A 251 -16.16 -8.42 -5.61
CA VAL A 251 -14.76 -7.98 -5.70
C VAL A 251 -14.14 -8.02 -4.32
N LYS A 252 -13.00 -8.70 -4.19
CA LYS A 252 -12.22 -8.78 -2.96
C LYS A 252 -10.83 -8.18 -3.20
N VAL A 253 -10.55 -7.01 -2.62
CA VAL A 253 -9.22 -6.39 -2.70
C VAL A 253 -8.28 -7.15 -1.78
N THR A 254 -7.22 -7.73 -2.34
CA THR A 254 -6.28 -8.59 -1.61
C THR A 254 -5.00 -7.86 -1.25
N ASN A 255 -4.59 -6.86 -2.04
CA ASN A 255 -3.36 -6.13 -1.78
C ASN A 255 -3.36 -4.74 -2.43
N ILE A 256 -2.74 -3.75 -1.77
CA ILE A 256 -2.32 -2.51 -2.42
C ILE A 256 -0.92 -2.16 -1.95
N GLU A 257 -0.02 -1.91 -2.89
CA GLU A 257 1.37 -1.59 -2.57
C GLU A 257 2.02 -0.62 -3.57
N PRO A 258 2.90 0.25 -3.07
CA PRO A 258 3.76 1.08 -3.92
C PRO A 258 4.92 0.23 -4.47
N LEU A 259 5.31 0.46 -5.73
CA LEU A 259 6.38 -0.26 -6.45
C LEU A 259 7.59 0.65 -6.76
#